data_AF-A0A210UUF3-F1
#
_entry.id   AF-A0A210UUF3-F1
#
_cell.length_a   1.000
_cell.length_b   1.000
_cell.length_c   1.000
_cell.angle_alpha   90.00
_cell.angle_beta   90.00
_cell.angle_gamma   90.00
#
_symmetry.space_group_name_H-M   'P 1'
#
loop_
_entity.id
_entity.type
_entity.pdbx_description
1 polymer ?
#
loop_
_entity_poly.entity_id
_entity_poly.type
_entity_poly.pdbx_seq_one_letter_code
_entity_poly.pdbx_strand_id
1 'polypeptide(L)'
;MSTTTATGGQHDVALNGSYRTPWTTLNGSYSQGEGYRQSGIGASGTMIAHSGGVVLSPESGSTMALIEAKDAAGAMLPGSPGTRVDSNGYAILPYLRPYRINAVEIDPKGSHDDVAFDRTVAQVVPWEGSVVKVAFGTKVQNNLTLQARQANHEPLPFAASIFSPDGKEIGVVGQGSMMFISDANAKRAIVKWSGGQCSVDLGQQTTKDSVCR
;
A
#
# COMPACT_ATOMS: atom_id res chain seq x y z
N MET A 1 -21.30 -18.00 -0.69
CA MET A 1 -22.53 -18.33 -1.43
C MET A 1 -23.13 -19.53 -0.74
N SER A 2 -24.34 -19.38 -0.22
CA SER A 2 -25.01 -20.46 0.53
C SER A 2 -26.29 -20.83 -0.21
N THR A 3 -26.47 -22.14 -0.43
CA THR A 3 -27.64 -22.70 -1.09
C THR A 3 -28.32 -23.63 -0.10
N THR A 4 -29.62 -23.45 0.12
CA THR A 4 -30.42 -24.32 0.97
C THR A 4 -31.58 -24.85 0.15
N THR A 5 -31.73 -26.17 0.12
CA THR A 5 -32.82 -26.90 -0.54
C THR A 5 -33.45 -27.83 0.49
N ALA A 6 -34.71 -27.61 0.84
CA ALA A 6 -35.47 -28.50 1.71
C ALA A 6 -36.41 -29.35 0.84
N THR A 7 -36.28 -30.68 0.91
CA THR A 7 -37.11 -31.62 0.15
C THR A 7 -38.17 -32.22 1.05
N GLY A 8 -39.35 -31.61 1.04
CA GLY A 8 -40.56 -32.11 1.71
C GLY A 8 -41.78 -31.31 1.27
N GLY A 9 -42.43 -31.72 0.19
CA GLY A 9 -43.74 -31.20 -0.26
C GLY A 9 -43.78 -29.80 -0.89
N GLN A 10 -42.82 -28.91 -0.59
CA GLN A 10 -42.75 -27.54 -1.12
C GLN A 10 -41.36 -27.28 -1.72
N HIS A 11 -41.31 -26.77 -2.96
CA HIS A 11 -40.06 -26.46 -3.67
C HIS A 11 -39.61 -25.03 -3.34
N ASP A 12 -38.91 -24.86 -2.22
CA ASP A 12 -38.27 -23.58 -1.88
C ASP A 12 -36.80 -23.57 -2.34
N VAL A 13 -36.44 -22.57 -3.13
CA VAL A 13 -35.07 -22.32 -3.61
C VAL A 13 -34.62 -20.95 -3.13
N ALA A 14 -33.54 -20.90 -2.36
CA ALA A 14 -32.91 -19.66 -1.93
C ALA A 14 -31.42 -19.62 -2.31
N LEU A 15 -31.01 -18.51 -2.91
CA LEU A 15 -29.64 -18.22 -3.30
C LEU A 15 -29.24 -16.86 -2.71
N ASN A 16 -28.14 -16.83 -1.95
CA ASN A 16 -27.57 -15.60 -1.41
C ASN A 16 -26.09 -15.49 -1.76
N GLY A 17 -25.69 -14.33 -2.27
CA GLY A 17 -24.31 -13.98 -2.59
C GLY A 17 -23.95 -12.62 -2.01
N SER A 18 -22.73 -12.52 -1.49
CA SER A 18 -22.13 -11.24 -1.11
C SER A 18 -20.74 -11.15 -1.72
N TYR A 19 -20.39 -9.94 -2.15
CA TYR A 19 -19.09 -9.62 -2.74
C TYR A 19 -18.55 -8.34 -2.11
N ARG A 20 -17.41 -8.44 -1.44
CA ARG A 20 -16.75 -7.31 -0.80
C ARG A 20 -15.73 -6.72 -1.76
N THR A 21 -15.89 -5.44 -2.08
CA THR A 21 -14.88 -4.65 -2.80
C THR A 21 -14.12 -3.74 -1.81
N PRO A 22 -13.01 -3.11 -2.21
CA PRO A 22 -12.31 -2.13 -1.36
C PRO A 22 -13.13 -0.88 -1.00
N TRP A 23 -14.27 -0.64 -1.65
CA TRP A 23 -15.09 0.58 -1.46
C TRP A 23 -16.51 0.32 -0.96
N THR A 24 -17.07 -0.85 -1.24
CA THR A 24 -18.46 -1.22 -0.89
C THR A 24 -18.62 -2.73 -0.78
N THR A 25 -19.57 -3.17 0.04
CA THR A 25 -20.05 -4.56 0.03
C THR A 25 -21.32 -4.63 -0.82
N LEU A 26 -21.35 -5.56 -1.78
CA LEU A 26 -22.50 -5.83 -2.64
C LEU A 26 -23.16 -7.13 -2.20
N ASN A 27 -24.49 -7.15 -2.17
CA ASN A 27 -25.28 -8.30 -1.76
C ASN A 27 -26.36 -8.58 -2.82
N GLY A 28 -26.61 -9.85 -3.09
CA GLY A 28 -27.66 -10.31 -3.99
C GLY A 28 -28.37 -11.52 -3.40
N SER A 29 -29.69 -11.52 -3.46
CA SER A 29 -30.53 -12.61 -3.01
C SER A 29 -31.62 -12.94 -4.03
N TYR A 30 -31.95 -14.22 -4.12
CA TYR A 30 -33.06 -14.71 -4.90
C TYR A 30 -33.73 -15.82 -4.12
N SER A 31 -35.04 -15.71 -3.89
CA SER A 31 -35.85 -16.73 -3.22
C SER A 31 -37.14 -16.99 -3.98
N GLN A 32 -37.46 -18.25 -4.15
CA GLN A 32 -38.67 -18.69 -4.84
C GLN A 32 -39.29 -19.85 -4.05
N GLY A 33 -40.59 -19.75 -3.80
CA GLY A 33 -41.37 -20.75 -3.10
C GLY A 33 -42.83 -20.76 -3.59
N GLU A 34 -43.71 -21.40 -2.84
CA GLU A 34 -45.11 -21.55 -3.23
C GLU A 34 -45.86 -20.21 -3.11
N GLY A 35 -46.23 -19.62 -4.25
CA GLY A 35 -46.95 -18.35 -4.32
C GLY A 35 -46.10 -17.08 -4.19
N TYR A 36 -44.77 -17.19 -4.07
CA TYR A 36 -43.90 -16.01 -4.03
C TYR A 36 -42.58 -16.18 -4.79
N ARG A 37 -42.11 -15.06 -5.34
CA ARG A 37 -40.79 -14.92 -5.95
C ARG A 37 -40.24 -13.57 -5.54
N GLN A 38 -39.08 -13.56 -4.92
CA GLN A 38 -38.42 -12.36 -4.42
C GLN A 38 -36.98 -12.33 -4.91
N SER A 39 -36.53 -11.16 -5.30
CA SER A 39 -35.14 -10.90 -5.66
C SER A 39 -34.72 -9.59 -5.02
N GLY A 40 -33.55 -9.58 -4.40
CA GLY A 40 -32.97 -8.41 -3.77
C GLY A 40 -31.56 -8.18 -4.28
N ILE A 41 -31.22 -6.91 -4.46
CA ILE A 41 -29.84 -6.45 -4.59
C ILE A 41 -29.63 -5.31 -3.60
N GLY A 42 -28.43 -5.21 -3.04
CA GLY A 42 -28.10 -4.19 -2.07
C GLY A 42 -26.62 -3.86 -2.06
N ALA A 43 -26.31 -2.62 -1.70
CA ALA A 43 -24.95 -2.17 -1.44
C ALA A 43 -24.88 -1.56 -0.03
N SER A 44 -23.79 -1.82 0.68
CA SER A 44 -23.53 -1.25 2.00
C SER A 44 -22.09 -0.82 2.14
N GLY A 45 -21.88 0.28 2.87
CA GLY A 45 -20.58 0.86 3.10
C GLY A 45 -20.69 2.23 3.79
N THR A 46 -19.55 2.88 3.96
CA THR A 46 -19.41 4.21 4.55
C THR A 46 -18.82 5.17 3.53
N MET A 47 -19.31 6.40 3.54
CA MET A 47 -18.77 7.49 2.75
C MET A 47 -18.37 8.64 3.68
N ILE A 48 -17.15 9.13 3.53
CA ILE A 48 -16.66 10.30 4.27
C ILE A 48 -16.28 11.39 3.25
N ALA A 49 -16.93 12.54 3.36
CA ALA A 49 -16.58 13.75 2.62
C ALA A 49 -15.67 14.63 3.50
N HIS A 50 -14.54 15.06 2.96
CA HIS A 50 -13.55 15.88 3.66
C HIS A 50 -12.88 16.87 2.69
N SER A 51 -11.98 17.73 3.20
CA SER A 51 -11.32 18.77 2.40
C SER A 51 -10.49 18.26 1.21
N GLY A 52 -10.15 16.97 1.20
CA GLY A 52 -9.37 16.32 0.14
C GLY A 52 -10.19 15.50 -0.84
N GLY A 53 -11.53 15.49 -0.71
CA GLY A 53 -12.44 14.74 -1.57
C GLY A 53 -13.38 13.83 -0.80
N VAL A 54 -13.70 12.69 -1.41
CA VAL A 54 -14.60 11.68 -0.86
C VAL A 54 -13.86 10.35 -0.84
N VAL A 55 -13.96 9.64 0.29
CA VAL A 55 -13.44 8.27 0.44
C VAL A 55 -14.58 7.32 0.80
N LEU A 56 -14.53 6.13 0.22
CA LEU A 56 -15.51 5.06 0.40
C LEU A 56 -14.88 3.88 1.11
N SER A 57 -15.66 3.17 1.91
CA SER A 57 -15.25 1.94 2.57
C SER A 57 -16.40 0.93 2.62
N PRO A 58 -16.14 -0.38 2.44
CA PRO A 58 -17.14 -1.42 2.61
C PRO A 58 -17.54 -1.61 4.07
N GLU A 59 -16.73 -1.10 5.00
CA GLU A 59 -16.93 -1.25 6.43
C GLU A 59 -17.65 -0.04 7.01
N SER A 60 -18.38 -0.26 8.10
CA SER A 60 -19.09 0.80 8.82
C SER A 60 -18.69 0.80 10.29
N GLY A 61 -18.54 2.00 10.85
CA GLY A 61 -18.14 2.18 12.23
C GLY A 61 -18.60 3.53 12.76
N SER A 62 -18.76 3.63 14.08
CA SER A 62 -19.19 4.86 14.75
C SER A 62 -18.02 5.81 15.05
N THR A 63 -16.85 5.27 15.38
CA THR A 63 -15.64 6.05 15.68
C THR A 63 -14.53 5.60 14.74
N MET A 64 -14.09 6.49 13.86
CA MET A 64 -13.28 6.14 12.69
C MET A 64 -12.04 7.02 12.57
N ALA A 65 -11.04 6.53 11.84
CA ALA A 65 -9.93 7.35 11.36
C ALA A 65 -10.01 7.55 9.85
N LEU A 66 -9.87 8.80 9.41
CA LEU A 66 -9.57 9.14 8.02
C LEU A 66 -8.05 9.15 7.86
N ILE A 67 -7.53 8.15 7.16
CA ILE A 67 -6.11 8.02 6.87
C ILE A 67 -5.78 8.89 5.64
N GLU A 68 -4.76 9.72 5.76
CA GLU A 68 -4.14 10.45 4.65
C GLU A 68 -2.71 9.96 4.48
N ALA A 69 -2.41 9.34 3.34
CA ALA A 69 -1.07 8.92 2.94
C ALA A 69 -0.94 9.20 1.44
N LYS A 70 -0.43 10.38 1.09
CA LYS A 70 -0.28 10.79 -0.31
C LYS A 70 0.70 9.86 -1.03
N ASP A 71 0.54 9.65 -2.33
CA ASP A 71 1.41 8.78 -3.14
C ASP A 71 1.46 7.29 -2.74
N ALA A 72 0.81 6.89 -1.64
CA ALA A 72 0.81 5.53 -1.09
C ALA A 72 -0.39 4.69 -1.53
N ALA A 73 -0.92 4.94 -2.73
CA ALA A 73 -2.05 4.19 -3.26
C ALA A 73 -1.77 2.68 -3.25
N GLY A 74 -2.69 1.89 -2.72
CA GLY A 74 -2.57 0.43 -2.59
C GLY A 74 -1.99 -0.06 -1.26
N ALA A 75 -1.38 0.83 -0.45
CA ALA A 75 -0.91 0.50 0.91
C ALA A 75 -2.04 -0.07 1.76
N MET A 76 -1.72 -1.04 2.61
CA MET A 76 -2.70 -1.76 3.43
C MET A 76 -2.86 -1.14 4.82
N LEU A 77 -4.03 -1.34 5.41
CA LEU A 77 -4.28 -1.04 6.82
C LEU A 77 -4.41 -2.35 7.61
N PRO A 78 -3.42 -2.72 8.44
CA PRO A 78 -3.48 -3.95 9.24
C PRO A 78 -4.72 -4.05 10.13
N GLY A 79 -5.19 -2.91 10.65
CA GLY A 79 -6.41 -2.83 11.47
C GLY A 79 -7.74 -3.00 10.71
N SER A 80 -7.71 -3.09 9.37
CA SER A 80 -8.90 -3.29 8.53
C SER A 80 -8.56 -4.16 7.31
N PRO A 81 -8.57 -5.50 7.46
CA PRO A 81 -8.19 -6.43 6.39
C PRO A 81 -8.93 -6.17 5.08
N GLY A 82 -8.17 -6.07 3.98
CA GLY A 82 -8.70 -5.79 2.64
C GLY A 82 -8.95 -4.31 2.34
N THR A 83 -8.85 -3.42 3.34
CA THR A 83 -8.86 -1.97 3.10
C THR A 83 -7.50 -1.51 2.60
N ARG A 84 -7.52 -0.67 1.58
CA ARG A 84 -6.32 -0.09 0.97
C ARG A 84 -6.48 1.41 0.84
N VAL A 85 -5.35 2.11 0.83
CA VAL A 85 -5.28 3.52 0.43
C VAL A 85 -5.70 3.63 -1.04
N ASP A 86 -6.64 4.52 -1.32
CA ASP A 86 -7.13 4.78 -2.66
C ASP A 86 -6.11 5.57 -3.51
N SER A 87 -6.45 5.82 -4.77
CA SER A 87 -5.60 6.59 -5.70
C SER A 87 -5.39 8.05 -5.29
N ASN A 88 -6.25 8.60 -4.42
CA ASN A 88 -6.16 9.97 -3.94
C ASN A 88 -5.33 10.08 -2.64
N GLY A 89 -4.86 8.94 -2.12
CA GLY A 89 -4.06 8.85 -0.91
C GLY A 89 -4.90 8.80 0.36
N TYR A 90 -6.13 8.28 0.30
CA TYR A 90 -7.04 8.21 1.44
C TYR A 90 -7.57 6.80 1.72
N ALA A 91 -7.83 6.51 3.00
CA ALA A 91 -8.53 5.31 3.43
C ALA A 91 -9.32 5.57 4.71
N ILE A 92 -10.30 4.71 5.01
CA ILE A 92 -11.06 4.75 6.27
C ILE A 92 -10.62 3.56 7.12
N LEU A 93 -10.17 3.82 8.35
CA LEU A 93 -10.05 2.82 9.40
C LEU A 93 -11.33 2.85 10.25
N PRO A 94 -12.24 1.87 10.11
CA PRO A 94 -13.60 1.94 10.66
C PRO A 94 -13.70 1.70 12.17
N TYR A 95 -12.69 1.09 12.80
CA TYR A 95 -12.79 0.55 14.16
C TYR A 95 -11.78 1.19 15.12
N LEU A 96 -12.10 2.37 15.68
CA LEU A 96 -11.35 2.95 16.79
C LEU A 96 -12.09 2.83 18.12
N ARG A 97 -11.33 2.69 19.21
CA ARG A 97 -11.87 2.68 20.57
C ARG A 97 -11.94 4.11 21.12
N PRO A 98 -13.12 4.65 21.44
CA PRO A 98 -13.24 6.00 21.97
C PRO A 98 -12.58 6.12 23.35
N TYR A 99 -12.05 7.32 23.66
CA TYR A 99 -11.39 7.67 24.93
C TYR A 99 -10.18 6.78 25.30
N ARG A 100 -9.63 6.07 24.31
CA ARG A 100 -8.46 5.19 24.48
C ARG A 100 -7.42 5.49 23.43
N ILE A 101 -6.16 5.19 23.75
CA ILE A 101 -5.09 5.22 22.76
C ILE A 101 -5.32 4.10 21.74
N ASN A 102 -5.37 4.48 20.48
CA ASN A 102 -5.40 3.58 19.33
C ASN A 102 -4.12 3.76 18.54
N ALA A 103 -3.39 2.67 18.30
CA ALA A 103 -2.30 2.63 17.35
C ALA A 103 -2.87 2.42 15.96
N VAL A 104 -2.78 3.45 15.12
CA VAL A 104 -3.17 3.42 13.73
C VAL A 104 -1.91 3.12 12.93
N GLU A 105 -1.94 2.01 12.20
CA GLU A 105 -0.80 1.51 11.45
C GLU A 105 -1.11 1.50 9.96
N ILE A 106 -0.08 1.75 9.16
CA ILE A 106 -0.09 1.62 7.71
C ILE A 106 1.03 0.66 7.30
N ASP A 107 0.70 -0.34 6.49
CA ASP A 107 1.66 -1.27 5.91
C ASP A 107 1.96 -0.81 4.47
N PRO A 108 3.21 -0.43 4.16
CA PRO A 108 3.63 -0.07 2.79
C PRO A 108 3.36 -1.16 1.76
N LYS A 109 3.13 -2.42 2.17
CA LYS A 109 2.82 -3.49 1.23
C LYS A 109 1.63 -3.13 0.34
N GLY A 110 1.86 -3.22 -0.96
CA GLY A 110 0.88 -2.92 -1.99
C GLY A 110 0.90 -1.49 -2.50
N SER A 111 1.65 -0.56 -1.87
CA SER A 111 2.03 0.69 -2.53
C SER A 111 3.19 0.47 -3.51
N HIS A 112 3.54 1.50 -4.27
CA HIS A 112 4.72 1.48 -5.13
C HIS A 112 5.99 1.29 -4.29
N ASP A 113 6.98 0.55 -4.80
CA ASP A 113 8.26 0.28 -4.12
C ASP A 113 9.08 1.55 -3.87
N ASP A 114 8.80 2.60 -4.65
CA ASP A 114 9.42 3.91 -4.56
C ASP A 114 8.76 4.84 -3.54
N VAL A 115 7.86 4.36 -2.68
CA VAL A 115 7.20 5.21 -1.67
C VAL A 115 7.82 4.95 -0.31
N ALA A 116 8.48 5.97 0.21
CA ALA A 116 8.99 5.98 1.57
C ALA A 116 7.99 6.64 2.51
N PHE A 117 7.86 6.11 3.73
CA PHE A 117 7.00 6.63 4.77
C PHE A 117 7.86 7.23 5.88
N ASP A 118 7.58 8.47 6.30
CA ASP A 118 8.28 9.11 7.42
C ASP A 118 7.97 8.39 8.75
N ARG A 119 6.79 7.76 8.84
CA ARG A 119 6.36 6.89 9.92
C ARG A 119 5.31 5.91 9.42
N THR A 120 5.21 4.75 10.05
CA THR A 120 4.18 3.73 9.73
C THR A 120 3.17 3.52 10.86
N VAL A 121 3.37 4.18 12.01
CA VAL A 121 2.48 4.11 13.18
C VAL A 121 2.18 5.51 13.69
N ALA A 122 0.93 5.77 14.03
CA ALA A 122 0.47 6.99 14.68
C ALA A 122 -0.49 6.65 15.82
N GLN A 123 -0.41 7.37 16.93
CA GLN A 123 -1.31 7.18 18.07
C GLN A 123 -2.36 8.28 18.12
N VAL A 124 -3.63 7.90 18.30
CA VAL A 124 -4.75 8.83 18.43
C VAL A 124 -5.68 8.44 19.56
N VAL A 125 -6.35 9.43 20.15
CA VAL A 125 -7.37 9.25 21.19
C VAL A 125 -8.67 9.91 20.70
N PRO A 126 -9.55 9.17 20.02
CA PRO A 126 -10.77 9.73 19.45
C PRO A 126 -11.87 9.87 20.50
N TRP A 127 -12.80 10.80 20.27
CA TRP A 127 -14.07 10.85 21.00
C TRP A 127 -15.07 9.91 20.33
N GLU A 128 -16.07 9.48 21.07
CA GLU A 128 -17.14 8.65 20.50
C GLU A 128 -17.86 9.39 19.36
N GLY A 129 -18.10 8.68 18.25
CA GLY A 129 -18.77 9.26 17.08
C GLY A 129 -17.87 10.13 16.20
N SER A 130 -16.59 10.30 16.55
CA SER A 130 -15.68 11.18 15.81
C SER A 130 -15.01 10.49 14.62
N VAL A 131 -14.68 11.30 13.61
CA VAL A 131 -13.78 10.94 12.51
C VAL A 131 -12.48 11.70 12.68
N VAL A 132 -11.42 11.01 13.11
CA VAL A 132 -10.12 11.64 13.36
C VAL A 132 -9.24 11.52 12.12
N LYS A 133 -8.70 12.63 11.62
CA LYS A 133 -7.72 12.60 10.52
C LYS A 133 -6.36 12.14 11.04
N VAL A 134 -5.76 11.15 10.39
CA VAL A 134 -4.42 10.63 10.67
C VAL A 134 -3.57 10.74 9.41
N ALA A 135 -2.57 11.61 9.43
CA ALA A 135 -1.67 11.81 8.30
C ALA A 135 -0.37 11.01 8.46
N PHE A 136 -0.02 10.26 7.42
CA PHE A 136 1.28 9.62 7.24
C PHE A 136 2.05 10.39 6.19
N GLY A 137 3.20 10.96 6.59
CA GLY A 137 4.11 11.63 5.67
C GLY A 137 4.72 10.61 4.73
N THR A 138 4.61 10.87 3.44
CA THR A 138 5.06 9.99 2.36
C THR A 138 5.89 10.78 1.38
N LYS A 139 6.90 10.13 0.81
CA LYS A 139 7.78 10.71 -0.20
C LYS A 139 8.06 9.67 -1.26
N VAL A 140 7.86 10.05 -2.52
CA VAL A 140 8.34 9.25 -3.64
C VAL A 140 9.86 9.35 -3.69
N GLN A 141 10.52 8.24 -3.37
CA GLN A 141 11.96 8.02 -3.46
C GLN A 141 12.17 6.91 -4.49
N ASN A 142 12.66 7.27 -5.67
CA ASN A 142 12.97 6.31 -6.71
C ASN A 142 14.17 5.47 -6.26
N ASN A 143 13.90 4.33 -5.62
CA ASN A 143 14.93 3.51 -5.01
C ASN A 143 15.32 2.43 -6.00
N LEU A 144 16.61 2.35 -6.33
CA LEU A 144 17.14 1.37 -7.27
C LEU A 144 18.13 0.47 -6.57
N THR A 145 17.89 -0.83 -6.67
CA THR A 145 18.82 -1.86 -6.24
C THR A 145 19.33 -2.60 -7.46
N LEU A 146 20.65 -2.65 -7.65
CA LEU A 146 21.27 -3.38 -8.76
C LEU A 146 22.59 -4.00 -8.34
N GLN A 147 23.01 -5.03 -9.05
CA GLN A 147 24.34 -5.62 -8.88
C GLN A 147 25.28 -5.06 -9.95
N ALA A 148 26.46 -4.60 -9.53
CA ALA A 148 27.48 -4.15 -10.45
C ALA A 148 28.86 -4.70 -10.08
N ARG A 149 29.74 -4.83 -11.07
CA ARG A 149 31.14 -5.23 -10.87
C ARG A 149 32.07 -4.20 -11.48
N GLN A 150 33.29 -4.14 -10.99
CA GLN A 150 34.33 -3.33 -11.59
C GLN A 150 34.64 -3.81 -13.02
N ALA A 151 35.20 -2.94 -13.87
CA ALA A 151 35.56 -3.27 -15.25
C ALA A 151 36.56 -4.45 -15.36
N ASN A 152 37.33 -4.71 -14.31
CA ASN A 152 38.24 -5.87 -14.18
C ASN A 152 37.53 -7.14 -13.65
N HIS A 153 36.19 -7.15 -13.56
CA HIS A 153 35.34 -8.19 -12.97
C HIS A 153 35.46 -8.39 -11.46
N GLU A 154 36.27 -7.59 -10.77
CA GLU A 154 36.34 -7.61 -9.31
C GLU A 154 35.03 -7.09 -8.68
N PRO A 155 34.68 -7.59 -7.48
CA PRO A 155 33.52 -7.08 -6.75
C PRO A 155 33.69 -5.60 -6.37
N LEU A 156 32.59 -4.87 -6.30
CA LEU A 156 32.59 -3.56 -5.66
C LEU A 156 32.84 -3.74 -4.15
N PRO A 157 33.71 -2.91 -3.54
CA PRO A 157 33.96 -3.00 -2.11
C PRO A 157 32.71 -2.75 -1.29
N PHE A 158 32.54 -3.55 -0.22
CA PHE A 158 31.50 -3.32 0.78
C PHE A 158 31.66 -1.94 1.42
N ALA A 159 30.53 -1.28 1.71
CA ALA A 159 30.46 0.06 2.27
C ALA A 159 31.09 1.16 1.40
N ALA A 160 31.28 0.93 0.10
CA ALA A 160 31.60 2.01 -0.83
C ALA A 160 30.41 2.97 -0.96
N SER A 161 30.66 4.28 -0.88
CA SER A 161 29.62 5.31 -1.01
C SER A 161 29.31 5.58 -2.48
N ILE A 162 28.04 5.83 -2.77
CA ILE A 162 27.52 6.12 -4.11
C ILE A 162 27.10 7.59 -4.16
N PHE A 163 27.62 8.32 -5.14
CA PHE A 163 27.33 9.73 -5.34
C PHE A 163 26.63 9.98 -6.67
N SER A 164 25.73 10.95 -6.68
CA SER A 164 25.22 11.56 -7.91
C SER A 164 26.32 12.37 -8.62
N PRO A 165 26.13 12.73 -9.90
CA PRO A 165 27.06 13.60 -10.62
C PRO A 165 27.23 14.98 -9.94
N ASP A 166 26.20 15.42 -9.21
CA ASP A 166 26.18 16.69 -8.47
C ASP A 166 26.92 16.60 -7.12
N GLY A 167 27.50 15.43 -6.79
CA GLY A 167 28.28 15.22 -5.56
C GLY A 167 27.45 14.93 -4.32
N LYS A 168 26.11 14.85 -4.42
CA LYS A 168 25.24 14.38 -3.34
C LYS A 168 25.40 12.87 -3.16
N GLU A 169 25.59 12.40 -1.93
CA GLU A 169 25.55 10.98 -1.61
C GLU A 169 24.12 10.44 -1.78
N ILE A 170 23.99 9.39 -2.59
CA ILE A 170 22.70 8.82 -3.00
C ILE A 170 22.61 7.32 -2.69
N GLY A 171 23.59 6.72 -2.02
CA GLY A 171 23.54 5.28 -1.75
C GLY A 171 24.82 4.67 -1.22
N VAL A 172 24.80 3.35 -1.05
CA VAL A 172 25.91 2.55 -0.54
C VAL A 172 25.97 1.17 -1.22
N VAL A 173 27.17 0.60 -1.31
CA VAL A 173 27.39 -0.78 -1.75
C VAL A 173 27.33 -1.75 -0.56
N GLY A 174 26.40 -2.70 -0.62
CA GLY A 174 26.27 -3.81 0.31
C GLY A 174 27.06 -5.05 -0.09
N GLN A 175 26.76 -6.16 0.56
CA GLN A 175 27.44 -7.44 0.30
C GLN A 175 27.14 -7.94 -1.12
N GLY A 176 28.11 -8.65 -1.73
CA GLY A 176 27.94 -9.21 -3.07
C GLY A 176 27.91 -8.16 -4.19
N SER A 177 28.45 -6.97 -3.97
CA SER A 177 28.42 -5.84 -4.92
C SER A 177 27.02 -5.33 -5.25
N MET A 178 26.09 -5.49 -4.31
CA MET A 178 24.74 -4.94 -4.40
C MET A 178 24.77 -3.44 -4.11
N MET A 179 24.37 -2.62 -5.06
CA MET A 179 24.25 -1.17 -4.91
C MET A 179 22.84 -0.82 -4.49
N PHE A 180 22.70 -0.11 -3.37
CA PHE A 180 21.44 0.47 -2.91
C PHE A 180 21.46 1.97 -3.16
N ILE A 181 20.62 2.45 -4.08
CA ILE A 181 20.56 3.84 -4.52
C ILE A 181 19.19 4.41 -4.12
N SER A 182 19.19 5.50 -3.36
CA SER A 182 18.00 6.18 -2.84
C SER A 182 17.47 7.30 -3.75
N ASP A 183 18.11 7.52 -4.91
CA ASP A 183 17.76 8.57 -5.87
C ASP A 183 18.08 8.11 -7.31
N ALA A 184 17.21 7.28 -7.87
CA ALA A 184 17.36 6.73 -9.22
C ALA A 184 17.03 7.72 -10.35
N ASN A 185 16.68 8.97 -10.02
CA ASN A 185 16.60 10.04 -11.03
C ASN A 185 17.98 10.41 -11.57
N ALA A 186 19.03 10.12 -10.81
CA ALA A 186 20.39 10.22 -11.29
C ALA A 186 20.59 9.26 -12.47
N LYS A 187 20.96 9.78 -13.64
CA LYS A 187 21.28 8.94 -14.81
C LYS A 187 22.60 8.18 -14.63
N ARG A 188 23.45 8.61 -13.70
CA ARG A 188 24.78 8.06 -13.45
C ARG A 188 25.08 8.06 -11.96
N ALA A 189 25.67 6.98 -11.48
CA ALA A 189 26.17 6.83 -10.12
C ALA A 189 27.70 6.76 -10.13
N ILE A 190 28.35 7.48 -9.21
CA ILE A 190 29.79 7.46 -8.99
C ILE A 190 30.05 6.70 -7.69
N VAL A 191 30.64 5.53 -7.78
CA VAL A 191 31.00 4.69 -6.62
C VAL A 191 32.41 5.05 -6.19
N LYS A 192 32.61 5.37 -4.91
CA LYS A 192 33.93 5.73 -4.34
C LYS A 192 34.26 4.85 -3.14
N TRP A 193 35.51 4.37 -3.07
CA TRP A 193 36.04 3.60 -1.95
C TRP A 193 37.51 3.96 -1.70
N SER A 194 38.09 3.38 -0.64
CA SER A 194 39.50 3.56 -0.31
C SER A 194 40.39 2.98 -1.40
N GLY A 195 40.91 3.83 -2.28
CA GLY A 195 41.85 3.47 -3.34
C GLY A 195 41.28 3.44 -4.76
N GLY A 196 40.02 3.85 -4.97
CA GLY A 196 39.44 3.87 -6.32
C GLY A 196 38.07 4.53 -6.42
N GLN A 197 37.67 4.81 -7.66
CA GLN A 197 36.32 5.21 -8.01
C GLN A 197 35.94 4.65 -9.38
N CYS A 198 34.66 4.43 -9.61
CA CYS A 198 34.14 4.06 -10.93
C CYS A 198 32.71 4.62 -11.10
N SER A 199 32.22 4.58 -12.34
CA SER A 199 30.93 5.12 -12.73
C SER A 199 30.01 4.03 -13.29
N VAL A 200 28.74 4.08 -12.91
CA VAL A 200 27.68 3.17 -13.39
C VAL A 200 26.59 4.01 -14.05
N ASP A 201 26.16 3.63 -15.24
CA ASP A 201 25.02 4.26 -15.92
C ASP A 201 23.71 3.61 -15.43
N LEU A 202 22.80 4.42 -14.89
CA LEU A 202 21.54 3.97 -14.29
C LEU A 202 20.37 4.00 -15.29
N GLY A 203 20.58 4.55 -16.50
CA GLY A 203 19.54 4.74 -17.51
C GLY A 203 19.09 3.48 -18.26
N GLN A 204 19.79 2.35 -18.10
CA GLN A 204 19.41 1.07 -18.71
C GLN A 204 18.88 0.14 -17.64
N GLN A 205 17.57 0.19 -17.40
CA GLN A 205 16.92 -0.74 -16.50
C GLN A 205 17.03 -2.18 -16.99
N THR A 206 17.27 -3.07 -16.02
CA THR A 206 16.81 -4.46 -15.93
C THR A 206 17.52 -5.52 -16.77
N THR A 207 18.24 -6.41 -16.06
CA THR A 207 18.52 -7.85 -16.32
C THR A 207 19.93 -8.34 -16.67
N LYS A 208 20.98 -7.51 -16.83
CA LYS A 208 22.35 -8.04 -16.98
C LYS A 208 23.40 -7.18 -16.27
N ASP A 209 24.26 -7.86 -15.52
CA ASP A 209 25.45 -7.37 -14.81
C ASP A 209 25.91 -5.97 -15.26
N SER A 210 25.62 -4.96 -14.44
CA SER A 210 26.06 -3.59 -14.72
C SER A 210 27.56 -3.48 -14.50
N VAL A 211 28.28 -2.93 -15.47
CA VAL A 211 29.74 -2.75 -15.39
C VAL A 211 30.05 -1.35 -14.89
N CYS A 212 30.78 -1.26 -13.79
CA CYS A 212 31.34 -0.03 -13.26
C CYS A 212 32.62 0.31 -14.03
N ARG A 213 32.61 1.40 -14.79
CA ARG A 213 33.72 1.87 -15.64
C ARG A 213 34.43 3.07 -15.04
#